data_AF-A0A936PVS6-F1
#
_entry.id   AF-A0A936PVS6-F1
#
_cell.length_a   1.000
_cell.length_b   1.000
_cell.length_c   1.000
_cell.angle_alpha   90.00
_cell.angle_beta   90.00
_cell.angle_gamma   90.00
#
_symmetry.space_group_name_H-M   'P 1'
#
loop_
_entity.id
_entity.type
_entity.pdbx_description
1 polymer ?
#
loop_
_entity_poly.entity_id
_entity_poly.type
_entity_poly.pdbx_seq_one_letter_code
_entity_poly.pdbx_strand_id
1 'polypeptide(L)'
;MMPHTLLDAGGPAHRRAAAGGVVGLRSGLLRPPGADVRIVTLNMGLRRDSLPTLAPLIEGRLVAEGRPLRPADVDAVAFSDPRFERAHTYALLPRVRRRCALHGLRLIVLQKPDPSVAAVTLRQLPPPGDPARAAWASRRMTWPSIGRGSCCPSAPG
;
A
#
# COMPACT_ATOMS: atom_id res chain seq x y z
N MET A 1 4.41 -11.63 -62.04
CA MET A 1 5.53 -10.79 -62.53
C MET A 1 5.87 -9.82 -61.40
N MET A 2 7.14 -9.79 -61.00
CA MET A 2 7.74 -9.30 -59.73
C MET A 2 7.39 -10.10 -58.45
N PRO A 3 8.32 -10.93 -57.94
CA PRO A 3 8.22 -11.60 -56.65
C PRO A 3 8.86 -10.73 -55.54
N HIS A 4 8.26 -10.72 -54.35
CA HIS A 4 8.94 -10.21 -53.15
C HIS A 4 9.35 -11.35 -52.24
N THR A 5 10.62 -11.27 -51.89
CA THR A 5 11.49 -12.26 -51.28
C THR A 5 11.21 -12.45 -49.79
N LEU A 6 11.39 -13.70 -49.36
CA LEU A 6 11.57 -14.20 -48.00
C LEU A 6 12.58 -13.36 -47.18
N LEU A 7 12.30 -13.15 -45.89
CA LEU A 7 13.35 -13.10 -44.86
C LEU A 7 12.86 -13.90 -43.65
N ASP A 8 13.35 -15.14 -43.62
CA ASP A 8 13.52 -15.98 -42.45
C ASP A 8 14.68 -15.42 -41.62
N ALA A 9 14.48 -15.29 -40.31
CA ALA A 9 15.55 -15.07 -39.34
C ALA A 9 15.17 -15.84 -38.07
N GLY A 10 15.73 -17.03 -37.97
CA GLY A 10 15.46 -17.98 -36.90
C GLY A 10 16.04 -17.59 -35.54
N GLY A 11 15.29 -17.99 -34.51
CA GLY A 11 15.76 -18.52 -33.22
C GLY A 11 16.45 -17.57 -32.22
N PRO A 12 16.57 -17.98 -30.93
CA PRO A 12 16.35 -19.32 -30.41
C PRO A 12 15.24 -19.43 -29.35
N ALA A 13 14.78 -20.67 -29.22
CA ALA A 13 13.97 -21.18 -28.13
C ALA A 13 14.73 -21.10 -26.79
N HIS A 14 14.16 -20.41 -25.79
CA HIS A 14 14.52 -20.64 -24.40
C HIS A 14 13.53 -21.62 -23.77
N ARG A 15 13.88 -22.91 -23.83
CA ARG A 15 13.34 -23.94 -22.91
C ARG A 15 14.21 -23.99 -21.65
N ARG A 16 13.50 -23.89 -20.52
CA ARG A 16 13.77 -24.43 -19.17
C ARG A 16 14.95 -23.87 -18.35
N ALA A 17 14.58 -23.30 -17.19
CA ALA A 17 15.08 -23.80 -15.92
C ALA A 17 13.93 -23.81 -14.90
N ALA A 18 13.40 -25.00 -14.63
CA ALA A 18 12.80 -25.31 -13.35
C ALA A 18 13.97 -25.67 -12.43
N ALA A 19 14.28 -24.80 -11.49
CA ALA A 19 15.11 -25.08 -10.35
C ALA A 19 14.62 -24.20 -9.21
N GLY A 20 14.27 -24.81 -8.09
CA GLY A 20 13.92 -24.10 -6.86
C GLY A 20 15.04 -23.14 -6.50
N GLY A 21 14.74 -21.85 -6.57
CA GLY A 21 15.59 -20.77 -6.10
C GLY A 21 14.76 -19.98 -5.11
N VAL A 22 15.23 -19.94 -3.87
CA VAL A 22 14.71 -19.13 -2.76
C VAL A 22 14.13 -17.82 -3.30
N VAL A 23 12.85 -17.56 -3.01
CA VAL A 23 12.25 -16.23 -3.15
C VAL A 23 13.06 -15.32 -2.24
N GLY A 24 14.11 -14.72 -2.82
CA GLY A 24 14.83 -13.64 -2.18
C GLY A 24 13.81 -12.54 -1.99
N LEU A 25 13.25 -12.46 -0.79
CA LEU A 25 12.75 -11.23 -0.23
C LEU A 25 13.86 -10.23 -0.50
N ARG A 26 13.70 -9.38 -1.52
CA ARG A 26 14.51 -8.18 -1.67
C ARG A 26 14.22 -7.39 -0.40
N SER A 27 15.06 -7.65 0.61
CA SER A 27 15.16 -6.88 1.84
C SER A 27 15.11 -5.44 1.38
N GLY A 28 14.12 -4.72 1.93
CA GLY A 28 13.75 -3.40 1.49
C GLY A 28 14.99 -2.59 1.17
N LEU A 29 15.05 -2.07 -0.05
CA LEU A 29 15.94 -0.98 -0.39
C LEU A 29 15.64 0.12 0.63
N LEU A 30 16.41 0.15 1.71
CA LEU A 30 16.43 1.22 2.68
C LEU A 30 16.84 2.44 1.88
N ARG A 31 15.82 3.23 1.50
CA ARG A 31 16.03 4.52 0.87
C ARG A 31 16.96 5.32 1.79
N PRO A 32 17.94 6.05 1.24
CA PRO A 32 18.84 6.83 2.07
C PRO A 32 18.04 7.73 3.01
N PRO A 33 18.49 7.90 4.27
CA PRO A 33 17.83 8.80 5.20
C PRO A 33 17.69 10.19 4.57
N GLY A 34 16.45 10.71 4.53
CA GLY A 34 16.12 11.98 3.87
C GLY A 34 15.42 11.86 2.51
N ALA A 35 15.23 10.66 1.95
CA ALA A 35 14.41 10.50 0.76
C ALA A 35 12.91 10.59 1.09
N ASP A 36 12.15 11.38 0.31
CA ASP A 36 10.71 11.55 0.51
C ASP A 36 9.95 10.23 0.34
N VAL A 37 9.23 9.84 1.39
CA VAL A 37 8.32 8.69 1.37
C VAL A 37 7.08 9.04 0.53
N ARG A 38 6.77 8.23 -0.48
CA ARG A 38 5.62 8.41 -1.38
C ARG A 38 4.68 7.24 -1.28
N ILE A 39 3.47 7.52 -0.79
CA ILE A 39 2.39 6.54 -0.66
C ILE A 39 1.26 6.97 -1.59
N VAL A 40 0.79 6.04 -2.43
CA VAL A 40 -0.41 6.25 -3.24
C VAL A 40 -1.59 5.61 -2.52
N THR A 41 -2.59 6.43 -2.18
CA THR A 41 -3.78 5.95 -1.48
C THR A 41 -4.87 5.58 -2.46
N LEU A 42 -5.40 4.36 -2.32
CA LEU A 42 -6.60 3.88 -2.98
C LEU A 42 -7.76 4.09 -2.00
N ASN A 43 -8.65 5.03 -2.36
CA ASN A 43 -9.82 5.38 -1.57
C ASN A 43 -10.94 4.33 -1.69
N MET A 44 -11.95 4.50 -0.84
CA MET A 44 -13.18 3.69 -0.76
C MET A 44 -13.78 3.46 -2.17
N GLY A 45 -13.99 2.19 -2.50
CA GLY A 45 -14.32 1.72 -3.85
C GLY A 45 -13.11 1.53 -4.78
N LEU A 46 -12.72 0.27 -5.01
CA LEU A 46 -11.63 -0.03 -5.94
C LEU A 46 -11.96 0.31 -7.41
N ARG A 47 -13.25 0.29 -7.80
CA ARG A 47 -13.65 0.38 -9.21
C ARG A 47 -13.44 1.76 -9.85
N ARG A 48 -14.23 2.74 -9.44
CA ARG A 48 -14.37 4.00 -10.18
C ARG A 48 -13.22 4.96 -9.91
N ASP A 49 -12.75 5.01 -8.67
CA ASP A 49 -11.86 6.10 -8.25
C ASP A 49 -10.41 5.61 -8.11
N SER A 50 -10.22 4.39 -7.59
CA SER A 50 -8.89 3.87 -7.27
C SER A 50 -8.16 3.17 -8.42
N LEU A 51 -8.86 2.36 -9.22
CA LEU A 51 -8.23 1.69 -10.37
C LEU A 51 -7.72 2.68 -11.44
N PRO A 52 -8.42 3.78 -11.74
CA PRO A 52 -7.90 4.82 -12.62
C PRO A 52 -6.71 5.60 -12.06
N THR A 53 -6.39 5.50 -10.77
CA THR A 53 -5.12 6.01 -10.22
C THR A 53 -4.01 4.96 -10.35
N LEU A 54 -4.34 3.70 -10.05
CA LEU A 54 -3.37 2.61 -10.06
C LEU A 54 -2.87 2.28 -11.49
N ALA A 55 -3.75 2.32 -12.49
CA ALA A 55 -3.37 1.99 -13.87
C ALA A 55 -2.36 3.00 -14.47
N PRO A 56 -2.57 4.32 -14.42
CA PRO A 56 -1.57 5.30 -14.83
C PRO A 56 -0.27 5.21 -14.03
N LEU A 57 -0.32 4.90 -12.72
CA LEU A 57 0.90 4.70 -11.93
C LEU A 57 1.74 3.56 -12.49
N ILE A 58 1.09 2.41 -12.77
CA ILE A 58 1.74 1.23 -13.34
C ILE A 58 2.36 1.54 -14.71
N GLU A 59 1.69 2.36 -15.51
CA GLU A 59 2.15 2.77 -16.84
C GLU A 59 3.18 3.91 -16.81
N GLY A 60 3.51 4.45 -15.63
CA GLY A 60 4.43 5.59 -15.52
C GLY A 60 3.83 6.92 -15.99
N ARG A 61 2.50 7.03 -16.02
CA ARG A 61 1.73 8.18 -16.51
C ARG A 61 1.01 8.96 -15.41
N LEU A 62 1.02 8.46 -14.17
CA LEU A 62 0.47 9.23 -13.05
C LEU A 62 1.37 10.43 -12.77
N VAL A 63 0.84 11.65 -12.79
CA VAL A 63 1.63 12.87 -12.54
C VAL A 63 1.41 13.34 -11.10
N ALA A 64 2.51 13.65 -10.41
CA ALA A 64 2.51 14.33 -9.11
C ALA A 64 3.63 15.37 -9.10
N GLU A 65 3.39 16.55 -8.51
CA GLU A 65 4.40 17.62 -8.41
C GLU A 65 4.99 18.01 -9.79
N GLY A 66 4.18 17.98 -10.84
CA GLY A 66 4.60 18.31 -12.20
C GLY A 66 5.48 17.26 -12.90
N ARG A 67 5.69 16.08 -12.30
CA ARG A 67 6.50 15.00 -12.90
C ARG A 67 5.74 13.66 -12.96
N PRO A 68 6.00 12.83 -13.98
CA PRO A 68 5.45 11.48 -14.03
C PRO A 68 6.08 10.60 -12.94
N LEU A 69 5.24 9.86 -12.23
CA LEU A 69 5.62 8.84 -11.25
C LEU A 69 5.65 7.47 -11.92
N ARG A 70 6.73 6.74 -11.69
CA ARG A 70 6.87 5.32 -12.02
C ARG A 70 6.58 4.46 -10.78
N PRO A 71 6.32 3.16 -10.94
CA PRO A 71 6.16 2.26 -9.79
C PRO A 71 7.37 2.28 -8.84
N ALA A 72 8.58 2.45 -9.36
CA ALA A 72 9.80 2.52 -8.56
C ALA A 72 9.92 3.81 -7.71
N ASP A 73 9.13 4.85 -8.00
CA ASP A 73 9.10 6.10 -7.25
C ASP A 73 8.17 6.06 -6.04
N VAL A 74 7.40 4.98 -5.88
CA VAL A 74 6.35 4.82 -4.87
C VAL A 74 6.74 3.70 -3.92
N ASP A 75 6.78 4.01 -2.62
CA ASP A 75 7.19 3.05 -1.59
C ASP A 75 6.06 2.05 -1.28
N ALA A 76 4.81 2.51 -1.34
CA ALA A 76 3.65 1.68 -1.11
C ALA A 76 2.38 2.23 -1.77
N VAL A 77 1.47 1.30 -2.06
CA VAL A 77 0.07 1.57 -2.35
C VAL A 77 -0.73 1.21 -1.10
N ALA A 78 -1.52 2.14 -0.57
CA ALA A 78 -2.34 1.91 0.62
C ALA A 78 -3.81 1.84 0.23
N PHE A 79 -4.48 0.72 0.53
CA PHE A 79 -5.94 0.63 0.45
C PHE A 79 -6.52 0.80 1.86
N SER A 80 -7.34 1.84 2.04
CA SER A 80 -8.05 2.08 3.30
C SER A 80 -9.35 1.28 3.31
N ASP A 81 -9.37 0.20 4.09
CA ASP A 81 -10.49 -0.72 4.25
C ASP A 81 -11.36 -0.30 5.46
N PRO A 82 -12.56 0.26 5.21
CA PRO A 82 -13.46 0.65 6.29
C PRO A 82 -14.22 -0.53 6.91
N ARG A 83 -14.06 -1.76 6.40
CA ARG A 83 -14.80 -2.99 6.70
C ARG A 83 -16.27 -3.03 6.25
N PHE A 84 -16.80 -1.95 5.71
CA PHE A 84 -18.19 -1.86 5.21
C PHE A 84 -18.29 -1.58 3.70
N GLU A 85 -17.22 -1.85 2.96
CA GLU A 85 -17.24 -1.77 1.49
C GLU A 85 -18.15 -2.82 0.85
N ARG A 86 -18.52 -2.59 -0.40
CA ARG A 86 -19.36 -3.54 -1.15
C ARG A 86 -18.57 -4.83 -1.46
N ALA A 87 -19.24 -5.98 -1.50
CA ALA A 87 -18.59 -7.29 -1.76
C ALA A 87 -17.71 -7.30 -3.02
N HIS A 88 -18.11 -6.58 -4.08
CA HIS A 88 -17.33 -6.47 -5.30
C HIS A 88 -16.02 -5.67 -5.14
N THR A 89 -15.92 -4.76 -4.16
CA THR A 89 -14.64 -4.10 -3.82
C THR A 89 -13.67 -5.15 -3.32
N TYR A 90 -14.06 -5.97 -2.35
CA TYR A 90 -13.18 -7.01 -1.81
C TYR A 90 -12.82 -8.08 -2.83
N ALA A 91 -13.74 -8.43 -3.74
CA ALA A 91 -13.45 -9.38 -4.83
C ALA A 91 -12.35 -8.89 -5.79
N LEU A 92 -12.07 -7.58 -5.85
CA LEU A 92 -10.99 -7.01 -6.66
C LEU A 92 -9.63 -6.99 -5.95
N LEU A 93 -9.59 -7.06 -4.61
CA LEU A 93 -8.34 -6.98 -3.84
C LEU A 93 -7.29 -8.02 -4.26
N PRO A 94 -7.63 -9.29 -4.53
CA PRO A 94 -6.64 -10.26 -5.01
C PRO A 94 -6.01 -9.85 -6.35
N ARG A 95 -6.81 -9.26 -7.26
CA ARG A 95 -6.33 -8.78 -8.56
C ARG A 95 -5.43 -7.56 -8.40
N VAL A 96 -5.81 -6.61 -7.54
CA VAL A 96 -5.00 -5.44 -7.20
C VAL A 96 -3.68 -5.86 -6.56
N ARG A 97 -3.71 -6.79 -5.61
CA ARG A 97 -2.50 -7.36 -4.97
C ARG A 97 -1.57 -8.00 -5.97
N ARG A 98 -2.09 -8.86 -6.86
CA ARG A 98 -1.30 -9.49 -7.93
C ARG A 98 -0.70 -8.44 -8.85
N ARG A 99 -1.47 -7.42 -9.25
CA ARG A 99 -0.99 -6.35 -10.12
C ARG A 99 0.11 -5.54 -9.45
N CYS A 100 -0.04 -5.15 -8.18
CA CYS A 100 1.01 -4.47 -7.41
C CYS A 100 2.29 -5.29 -7.37
N ALA A 101 2.20 -6.58 -7.03
CA ALA A 101 3.35 -7.48 -6.97
C ALA A 101 4.11 -7.59 -8.31
N LEU A 102 3.38 -7.67 -9.44
CA LEU A 102 3.98 -7.72 -10.78
C LEU A 102 4.82 -6.47 -11.11
N HIS A 103 4.51 -5.33 -10.51
CA HIS A 103 5.20 -4.06 -10.74
C HIS A 103 6.12 -3.63 -9.59
N GLY A 104 6.39 -4.54 -8.64
CA GLY A 104 7.25 -4.25 -7.49
C GLY A 104 6.64 -3.28 -6.46
N LEU A 105 5.33 -3.06 -6.51
CA LEU A 105 4.62 -2.20 -5.57
C LEU A 105 4.19 -2.98 -4.32
N ARG A 106 4.50 -2.44 -3.15
CA ARG A 106 4.00 -2.96 -1.88
C ARG A 106 2.56 -2.50 -1.65
N LEU A 107 1.61 -3.43 -1.64
CA LEU A 107 0.23 -3.14 -1.26
C LEU A 107 0.05 -3.28 0.27
N ILE A 108 -0.37 -2.21 0.93
CA ILE A 108 -0.74 -2.17 2.34
C ILE A 108 -2.26 -2.06 2.42
N VAL A 109 -2.89 -2.92 3.22
CA VAL A 109 -4.33 -2.85 3.50
C VAL A 109 -4.50 -2.33 4.91
N LEU A 110 -4.98 -1.10 5.04
CA LEU A 110 -5.24 -0.44 6.32
C LEU A 110 -6.67 -0.75 6.72
N GLN A 111 -6.86 -1.72 7.61
CA GLN A 111 -8.19 -2.05 8.10
C GLN A 111 -8.54 -1.17 9.30
N LYS A 112 -9.75 -0.60 9.28
CA LYS A 112 -10.32 0.01 10.49
C LYS A 112 -10.25 -1.04 11.63
N PRO A 113 -9.77 -0.69 12.83
CA PRO A 113 -9.75 -1.63 13.94
C PRO A 113 -11.17 -2.08 14.27
N ASP A 114 -11.29 -3.27 14.85
CA ASP A 114 -12.57 -3.74 15.34
C ASP A 114 -13.12 -2.77 16.39
N PRO A 115 -14.41 -2.40 16.37
CA PRO A 115 -14.97 -1.54 17.39
C PRO A 115 -14.77 -2.10 18.82
N SER A 116 -14.68 -3.43 18.98
CA SER A 116 -14.35 -4.06 20.27
C SER A 116 -12.91 -3.81 20.74
N VAL A 117 -11.99 -3.49 19.82
CA VAL A 117 -10.57 -3.18 20.09
C VAL A 117 -10.32 -1.66 20.10
N ALA A 118 -11.23 -0.87 19.53
CA ALA A 118 -11.09 0.56 19.30
C ALA A 118 -11.38 1.45 20.52
N ALA A 119 -11.43 0.90 21.74
CA ALA A 119 -11.42 1.69 22.98
C ALA A 119 -10.06 2.38 23.25
N VAL A 120 -9.20 2.48 22.24
CA VAL A 120 -8.09 3.44 22.26
C VAL A 120 -8.73 4.81 22.07
N THR A 121 -8.83 5.56 23.17
CA THR A 121 -9.26 6.95 23.16
C THR A 121 -8.45 7.68 22.11
N LEU A 122 -9.07 8.02 20.97
CA LEU A 122 -8.57 9.08 20.11
C LEU A 122 -8.65 10.34 20.96
N ARG A 123 -7.60 10.61 21.75
CA ARG A 123 -7.40 11.94 22.31
C ARG A 123 -7.30 12.84 21.08
N GLN A 124 -8.37 13.57 20.82
CA GLN A 124 -8.37 14.58 19.78
C GLN A 124 -7.13 15.44 19.99
N LEU A 125 -6.39 15.68 18.92
CA LEU A 125 -5.33 16.69 18.98
C LEU A 125 -6.00 17.99 19.40
N PRO A 126 -5.44 18.73 20.38
CA PRO A 126 -5.97 20.04 20.72
C PRO A 126 -6.03 20.92 19.46
N PRO A 127 -7.04 21.81 19.33
CA PRO A 127 -7.24 22.61 18.13
C PRO A 127 -6.00 23.48 17.80
N PRO A 128 -5.84 23.93 16.54
CA PRO A 128 -4.80 24.90 16.20
C PRO A 128 -4.89 26.13 17.10
N GLY A 129 -3.76 26.56 17.68
CA GLY A 129 -3.70 27.68 18.62
C GLY A 129 -3.83 27.30 20.10
N ASP A 130 -4.18 26.05 20.42
CA ASP A 130 -4.22 25.59 21.81
C ASP A 130 -2.78 25.36 22.35
N PRO A 131 -2.39 25.97 23.48
CA PRO A 131 -1.08 25.76 24.08
C PRO A 131 -0.80 24.28 24.43
N ALA A 132 -1.84 23.47 24.70
CA ALA A 132 -1.72 22.03 24.92
C ALA A 132 -1.23 21.29 23.67
N ARG A 133 -1.42 21.84 22.46
CA ARG A 133 -0.94 21.24 21.21
C ARG A 133 0.58 21.29 21.10
N ALA A 134 1.22 22.38 21.52
CA ALA A 134 2.67 22.52 21.55
C ALA A 134 3.30 21.57 22.58
N ALA A 135 2.64 21.39 23.73
CA ALA A 135 3.01 20.42 24.76
C ALA A 135 2.80 18.96 24.30
N TRP A 136 1.85 18.70 23.39
CA TRP A 136 1.64 17.38 22.80
C TRP A 136 2.74 17.05 21.78
N ALA A 137 3.10 17.99 20.90
CA ALA A 137 4.13 17.81 19.88
C ALA A 137 5.55 17.62 20.45
N SER A 138 5.81 18.15 21.65
CA SER A 138 7.11 18.06 22.33
C SER A 138 7.29 16.79 23.16
N ARG A 139 6.24 16.02 23.43
CA ARG A 139 6.36 14.69 24.05
C ARG A 139 6.81 13.68 23.00
N ARG A 140 8.09 13.28 23.03
CA ARG A 140 8.54 12.07 22.32
C ARG A 140 7.65 10.91 22.76
N MET A 141 6.91 10.31 21.83
CA MET A 141 6.13 9.10 22.10
C MET A 141 7.10 7.96 22.47
N THR A 142 7.34 7.75 23.76
CA THR A 142 7.67 6.42 24.25
C THR A 142 6.38 5.62 24.21
N TRP A 143 6.22 4.79 23.18
CA TRP A 143 5.10 3.86 23.08
C TRP A 143 5.19 2.90 24.27
N PRO A 144 4.25 2.90 25.23
CA PRO A 144 4.29 1.90 26.28
C PRO A 144 3.94 0.56 25.64
N SER A 145 4.82 -0.42 25.78
CA SER A 145 4.54 -1.82 25.43
C SER A 145 3.26 -2.24 26.16
N ILE A 146 2.18 -2.46 25.40
CA ILE A 146 0.88 -2.88 25.96
C ILE A 146 1.08 -4.28 26.56
N GLY A 147 1.20 -4.33 27.88
CA GLY A 147 1.08 -5.57 28.65
C GLY A 147 -0.35 -6.09 28.54
N ARG A 148 -0.50 -7.40 28.37
CA ARG A 148 -1.78 -8.11 28.36
C ARG A 148 -2.42 -8.03 29.75
N GLY A 149 -3.14 -6.96 30.05
CA GLY A 149 -3.96 -6.82 31.25
C GLY A 149 -5.42 -7.12 30.92
N SER A 150 -5.98 -8.16 31.54
CA SER A 150 -7.40 -8.53 31.46
C SER A 150 -8.26 -7.50 32.20
N CYS A 151 -9.16 -6.82 31.47
CA CYS A 151 -10.05 -5.81 32.03
C CYS A 151 -11.52 -6.26 31.90
N CYS A 152 -11.96 -7.18 32.76
CA CYS A 152 -13.38 -7.35 33.05
C CYS A 152 -13.57 -7.28 34.57
N PRO A 153 -14.11 -6.18 35.13
CA PRO A 153 -14.71 -6.24 36.45
C PRO A 153 -16.13 -6.80 36.32
N SER A 154 -16.40 -7.85 37.08
CA SER A 154 -17.74 -8.44 37.27
C SER A 154 -18.71 -7.38 37.81
N ALA A 155 -19.91 -7.30 37.24
CA ALA A 155 -20.99 -6.44 37.73
C ALA A 155 -21.54 -6.99 39.06
N PRO A 156 -21.88 -6.14 40.06
CA PRO A 156 -22.62 -6.58 41.24
C PRO A 156 -24.12 -6.69 40.92
N GLY A 157 -24.75 -7.72 41.49
CA GLY A 157 -26.21 -7.90 41.52
C GLY A 157 -26.87 -7.18 42.69
#